data_AF-A0A2H0RZS0-F1
#
_entry.id   AF-A0A2H0RZS0-F1
#
_cell.length_a   1.000
_cell.length_b   1.000
_cell.length_c   1.000
_cell.angle_alpha   90.00
_cell.angle_beta   90.00
_cell.angle_gamma   90.00
#
_symmetry.space_group_name_H-M   'P 1'
#
loop_
_entity.id
_entity.type
_entity.pdbx_description
1 polymer ?
#
loop_
_entity_poly.entity_id
_entity_poly.type
_entity_poly.pdbx_seq_one_letter_code
_entity_poly.pdbx_strand_id
1 'polypeptide(L)'
;MNSWQSILSEHIQQSAKPLVVILGPTASGKTDFSIEVARVIDKLSVTRPEIINADSRQLYRHLDIGTAKITEEEKWFDCAHHKQRIPHYLFDVLDPKEEVTVAGYKEWTER
;
A
#
# COMPACT_ATOMS: atom_id res chain seq x y z
N MET A 1 -1.31 5.76 22.09
CA MET A 1 -0.79 5.87 20.71
C MET A 1 0.72 6.02 20.79
N ASN A 2 1.45 5.30 19.94
CA ASN A 2 2.90 5.55 19.79
C ASN A 2 3.14 6.83 18.98
N SER A 3 4.38 7.32 18.91
CA SER A 3 4.70 8.64 18.36
C SER A 3 4.22 8.85 16.92
N TRP A 4 4.32 7.84 16.07
CA TRP A 4 3.91 7.96 14.67
C TRP A 4 2.39 7.91 14.48
N GLN A 5 1.64 7.22 15.35
CA GLN A 5 0.17 7.19 15.28
C GLN A 5 -0.44 8.59 15.50
N SER A 6 0.17 9.40 16.37
CA SER A 6 -0.28 10.79 16.58
C SER A 6 -0.07 11.65 15.34
N ILE A 7 1.10 11.55 14.70
CA ILE A 7 1.42 12.26 13.45
C ILE A 7 0.44 11.85 12.34
N LEU A 8 0.16 10.54 12.23
CA LEU A 8 -0.79 10.02 11.26
C LEU A 8 -2.21 10.54 11.51
N SER A 9 -2.68 10.53 12.76
CA SER A 9 -4.01 11.04 13.12
C SER A 9 -4.16 12.51 12.77
N GLU A 10 -3.15 13.33 13.07
CA GLU A 10 -3.14 14.75 12.73
C GLU A 10 -3.23 14.97 11.22
N HIS A 11 -2.42 14.24 10.43
CA HIS A 11 -2.41 14.32 8.97
C HIS A 11 -3.76 13.94 8.34
N ILE A 12 -4.39 12.86 8.83
CA ILE A 12 -5.71 12.43 8.35
C ILE A 12 -6.78 13.49 8.62
N GLN A 13 -6.71 14.17 9.76
CA GLN A 13 -7.69 15.20 10.13
C GLN A 13 -7.50 16.51 9.36
N GLN A 14 -6.28 16.81 8.90
CA GLN A 14 -5.95 18.07 8.22
C GLN A 14 -6.03 18.02 6.69
N SER A 15 -6.10 16.81 6.09
CA SER A 15 -6.12 16.64 4.63
C SER A 15 -7.44 16.09 4.13
N ALA A 16 -7.99 16.70 3.08
CA ALA A 16 -9.18 16.18 2.38
C ALA A 16 -8.90 14.85 1.66
N LYS A 17 -7.63 14.58 1.29
CA LYS A 17 -7.15 13.36 0.65
C LYS A 17 -5.77 13.01 1.22
N PRO A 18 -5.71 12.41 2.42
CA PRO A 18 -4.43 12.12 3.06
C PRO A 18 -3.65 11.07 2.27
N LEU A 19 -2.40 11.39 1.93
CA LEU A 19 -1.43 10.48 1.32
C LEU A 19 -0.32 10.17 2.33
N VAL A 20 -0.02 8.88 2.50
CA VAL A 20 1.10 8.41 3.34
C VAL A 20 2.07 7.66 2.44
N VAL A 21 3.35 8.02 2.50
CA VAL A 21 4.40 7.38 1.70
C VAL A 21 5.36 6.66 2.64
N ILE A 22 5.52 5.36 2.44
CA ILE A 22 6.41 4.51 3.24
C ILE A 22 7.64 4.17 2.42
N LEU A 23 8.76 4.81 2.75
CA LEU A 23 10.05 4.63 2.07
C LEU A 23 11.02 3.84 2.95
N GLY A 24 12.02 3.22 2.31
CA GLY A 24 13.04 2.44 3.01
C GLY A 24 13.70 1.38 2.11
N PRO A 25 14.85 0.82 2.54
CA PRO A 25 15.57 -0.18 1.76
C PRO A 25 14.78 -1.50 1.60
N THR A 26 15.13 -2.32 0.61
CA THR A 26 14.57 -3.67 0.47
C THR A 26 14.79 -4.47 1.76
N ALA A 27 13.81 -5.31 2.12
CA ALA A 27 13.80 -6.10 3.36
C ALA A 27 13.73 -5.31 4.68
N SER A 28 13.36 -4.02 4.66
CA SER A 28 13.16 -3.22 5.89
C SER A 28 11.78 -3.34 6.54
N GLY A 29 10.94 -4.30 6.11
CA GLY A 29 9.59 -4.49 6.67
C GLY A 29 8.52 -3.48 6.21
N LYS A 30 8.72 -2.79 5.08
CA LYS A 30 7.76 -1.78 4.58
C LYS A 30 6.37 -2.33 4.32
N THR A 31 6.28 -3.54 3.77
CA THR A 31 5.01 -4.20 3.47
C THR A 31 4.20 -4.40 4.76
N ASP A 32 4.79 -5.03 5.76
CA ASP A 32 4.15 -5.25 7.07
C ASP A 32 3.74 -3.94 7.73
N PHE A 33 4.62 -2.93 7.67
CA PHE A 33 4.33 -1.62 8.22
C PHE A 33 3.18 -0.91 7.48
N SER A 34 3.09 -1.06 6.15
CA SER A 34 1.98 -0.50 5.37
C SER A 34 0.62 -1.08 5.77
N ILE A 35 0.58 -2.38 6.10
CA ILE A 35 -0.60 -3.06 6.61
C ILE A 35 -0.97 -2.50 7.99
N GLU A 36 0.01 -2.33 8.89
CA GLU A 36 -0.23 -1.74 10.21
C GLU A 36 -0.78 -0.30 10.11
N VAL A 37 -0.17 0.52 9.26
CA VAL A 37 -0.63 1.89 8.98
C VAL A 37 -2.06 1.86 8.45
N ALA A 38 -2.38 1.01 7.48
CA ALA A 38 -3.71 0.91 6.92
C ALA A 38 -4.75 0.46 7.97
N ARG A 39 -4.42 -0.47 8.87
CA ARG A 39 -5.29 -0.85 10.01
C ARG A 39 -5.56 0.33 10.95
N VAL A 40 -4.59 1.21 11.15
CA VAL A 40 -4.77 2.41 11.98
C VAL A 40 -5.63 3.44 11.23
N ILE A 41 -5.39 3.67 9.93
CA ILE A 41 -6.21 4.59 9.12
C ILE A 41 -7.68 4.15 9.11
N ASP A 42 -7.95 2.86 8.91
CA ASP A 42 -9.31 2.32 8.93
C ASP A 42 -10.03 2.59 10.25
N LYS A 43 -9.31 2.63 11.38
CA LYS A 43 -9.89 2.97 12.69
C LYS A 43 -10.15 4.46 12.88
N LEU A 44 -9.38 5.32 12.21
CA LEU A 44 -9.41 6.77 12.41
C LEU A 44 -10.28 7.50 11.38
N SER A 45 -10.49 6.91 10.21
CA SER A 45 -11.17 7.53 9.07
C SER A 45 -12.50 6.85 8.76
N VAL A 46 -13.46 7.64 8.28
CA VAL A 46 -14.71 7.11 7.69
C VAL A 46 -14.43 6.49 6.31
N THR A 47 -13.37 6.92 5.63
CA THR A 47 -12.98 6.41 4.31
C THR A 47 -12.06 5.21 4.46
N ARG A 48 -12.36 4.15 3.72
CA ARG A 48 -11.51 2.95 3.65
C ARG A 48 -10.12 3.29 3.11
N PRO A 49 -9.04 2.84 3.76
CA PRO A 49 -7.69 3.02 3.24
C PRO A 49 -7.42 2.10 2.06
N GLU A 50 -6.48 2.52 1.22
CA GLU A 50 -6.03 1.81 0.04
C GLU A 50 -4.50 1.82 0.00
N ILE A 51 -3.90 0.75 -0.53
CA ILE A 51 -2.45 0.62 -0.67
C ILE A 51 -2.11 0.58 -2.16
N ILE A 52 -1.18 1.46 -2.57
CA ILE A 52 -0.63 1.50 -3.91
C ILE A 52 0.82 1.03 -3.85
N ASN A 53 1.15 -0.01 -4.60
CA ASN A 53 2.52 -0.48 -4.70
C ASN A 53 3.41 0.54 -5.42
N ALA A 54 4.59 0.81 -4.87
CA ALA A 54 5.61 1.69 -5.45
C ALA A 54 6.94 0.97 -5.74
N ASP A 55 6.95 -0.36 -5.82
CA ASP A 55 8.10 -1.17 -6.24
C ASP A 55 7.98 -1.58 -7.71
N SER A 56 8.90 -1.10 -8.54
CA SER A 56 8.96 -1.39 -9.99
C SER A 56 9.00 -2.88 -10.35
N ARG A 57 9.52 -3.75 -9.46
CA ARG A 57 9.66 -5.19 -9.74
C ARG A 57 8.40 -5.97 -9.40
N GLN A 58 7.62 -5.51 -8.42
CA GLN A 58 6.41 -6.19 -7.98
C GLN A 58 5.19 -5.93 -8.90
N LEU A 59 5.34 -5.04 -9.89
CA LEU A 59 4.36 -4.80 -10.95
C LEU A 59 4.15 -6.05 -11.84
N TYR A 60 5.17 -6.92 -11.93
CA TYR A 60 5.21 -8.04 -12.86
C TYR A 60 4.62 -9.34 -12.29
N ARG A 61 3.89 -10.05 -13.15
CA ARG A 61 3.32 -11.37 -12.87
C ARG A 61 4.39 -12.43 -12.70
N HIS A 62 4.09 -13.44 -11.88
CA HIS A 62 4.91 -14.65 -11.67
C HIS A 62 6.28 -14.44 -11.01
N LEU A 63 6.65 -13.20 -10.66
CA LEU A 63 7.93 -12.86 -10.04
C LEU A 63 7.83 -12.74 -8.51
N ASP A 64 7.04 -13.59 -7.85
CA ASP A 64 6.61 -13.37 -6.46
C ASP A 64 7.76 -13.52 -5.45
N ILE A 65 8.52 -14.63 -5.54
CA ILE A 65 9.57 -14.97 -4.57
C ILE A 65 10.73 -13.99 -4.64
N GLY A 66 11.27 -13.75 -5.85
CA GLY A 66 12.43 -12.88 -6.05
C GLY A 66 12.17 -11.40 -5.77
N THR A 67 10.90 -10.99 -5.70
CA THR A 67 10.50 -9.60 -5.44
C THR A 67 9.91 -9.41 -4.04
N ALA A 68 9.88 -10.47 -3.21
CA ALA A 68 9.26 -10.47 -1.90
C ALA A 68 7.82 -9.90 -1.96
N LYS A 69 7.04 -10.37 -2.94
CA LYS A 69 5.66 -9.92 -3.14
C LYS A 69 4.79 -10.40 -1.97
N ILE A 70 3.95 -9.49 -1.48
CA ILE A 70 2.96 -9.77 -0.44
C ILE A 70 1.98 -10.85 -0.90
N THR A 71 1.71 -11.83 -0.03
CA THR A 71 0.80 -12.95 -0.35
C THR A 71 -0.67 -12.52 -0.28
N GLU A 72 -1.56 -13.33 -0.84
CA GLU A 72 -3.01 -13.07 -0.77
C GLU A 72 -3.53 -13.15 0.67
N GLU A 73 -2.93 -14.01 1.50
CA GLU A 73 -3.23 -14.14 2.93
C GLU A 73 -2.79 -12.89 3.71
N GLU A 74 -1.63 -12.31 3.38
CA GLU A 74 -1.15 -11.08 4.04
C GLU A 74 -1.98 -9.86 3.65
N LYS A 75 -2.45 -9.80 2.39
CA LYS A 75 -3.42 -8.80 1.94
C LYS A 75 -4.77 -8.97 2.66
N TRP A 76 -5.07 -10.17 3.16
CA TRP A 76 -6.30 -10.48 3.88
C TRP A 76 -6.15 -10.18 5.37
N PHE A 77 -6.67 -9.04 5.81
CA PHE A 77 -6.78 -8.74 7.23
C PHE A 77 -8.09 -8.04 7.56
N ASP A 78 -8.62 -8.36 8.74
CA ASP A 78 -9.84 -7.76 9.27
C ASP A 78 -9.60 -6.27 9.55
N CYS A 79 -10.35 -5.42 8.86
CA CYS A 79 -10.41 -4.00 9.19
C CYS A 79 -11.57 -3.77 10.17
N ALA A 80 -11.38 -2.84 11.10
CA ALA A 80 -12.29 -2.63 12.22
C ALA A 80 -13.65 -2.09 11.75
N HIS A 81 -13.65 -1.20 10.76
CA HIS A 81 -14.86 -0.60 10.20
C HIS A 81 -15.32 -1.31 8.92
N HIS A 82 -14.39 -1.74 8.09
CA HIS A 82 -14.69 -2.38 6.81
C HIS A 82 -14.33 -3.87 6.91
N LYS A 83 -15.32 -4.76 7.05
CA LYS A 83 -15.10 -6.24 7.06
C LYS A 83 -14.69 -6.80 5.67
N GLN A 84 -13.84 -6.08 4.96
CA GLN A 84 -13.42 -6.35 3.59
C GLN A 84 -11.91 -6.17 3.49
N ARG A 85 -11.26 -6.98 2.66
CA ARG A 85 -9.84 -6.89 2.28
C ARG A 85 -9.48 -5.46 1.88
N ILE A 86 -8.39 -4.85 2.35
CA ILE A 86 -7.95 -3.54 1.84
C ILE A 86 -7.45 -3.66 0.39
N PRO A 87 -7.83 -2.76 -0.53
CA PRO A 87 -7.35 -2.80 -1.90
C PRO A 87 -5.85 -2.61 -1.94
N HIS A 88 -5.18 -3.48 -2.70
CA HIS A 88 -3.76 -3.39 -3.01
C HIS A 88 -3.65 -3.27 -4.53
N TYR A 89 -3.22 -2.11 -4.99
CA TYR A 89 -3.08 -1.82 -6.41
C TYR A 89 -1.64 -2.00 -6.88
N LEU A 90 -1.48 -2.14 -8.20
CA LEU A 90 -0.19 -2.23 -8.88
C LEU A 90 0.65 -3.44 -8.46
N PHE A 91 -0.02 -4.57 -8.22
CA PHE A 91 0.59 -5.89 -8.20
C PHE A 91 0.11 -6.64 -9.43
N ASP A 92 1.00 -7.40 -10.09
CA ASP A 92 0.61 -8.32 -11.17
C ASP A 92 -0.12 -7.64 -12.35
N VAL A 93 0.21 -6.37 -12.61
CA VAL A 93 -0.38 -5.54 -13.66
C VAL A 93 0.31 -5.71 -15.02
N LEU A 94 1.53 -6.25 -15.04
CA LEU A 94 2.35 -6.46 -16.23
C LEU A 94 2.78 -7.92 -16.40
N ASP A 95 2.88 -8.38 -17.64
CA ASP A 95 3.65 -9.57 -18.04
C ASP A 95 5.16 -9.27 -17.96
N PRO A 96 6.01 -10.24 -17.59
CA PRO A 96 7.47 -10.05 -17.50
C PRO A 96 8.16 -9.48 -18.75
N LYS A 97 7.54 -9.56 -19.93
CA LYS A 97 8.09 -9.02 -21.19
C LYS A 97 7.67 -7.58 -21.47
N GLU A 98 6.73 -7.04 -20.72
CA GLU A 98 6.26 -5.66 -20.90
C GLU A 98 7.25 -4.68 -20.27
N GLU A 99 7.34 -3.47 -20.84
CA GLU A 99 8.15 -2.40 -20.28
C GLU A 99 7.24 -1.35 -19.62
N VAL A 100 7.76 -0.71 -18.58
CA VAL A 100 7.07 0.40 -17.90
C VAL A 100 8.03 1.53 -17.62
N THR A 101 7.52 2.75 -17.76
CA THR A 101 8.24 3.97 -17.44
C THR A 101 7.68 4.60 -16.17
N VAL A 102 8.46 5.50 -15.56
CA VAL A 102 7.98 6.30 -14.42
C VAL A 102 6.72 7.11 -14.78
N ALA A 103 6.63 7.58 -16.04
CA ALA A 103 5.43 8.27 -16.52
C ALA A 103 4.21 7.33 -16.58
N GLY A 104 4.37 6.12 -17.10
CA GLY A 104 3.29 5.12 -17.13
C GLY A 104 2.83 4.72 -15.74
N TYR A 105 3.77 4.52 -14.80
CA TYR A 105 3.44 4.29 -13.39
C TYR A 105 2.60 5.44 -12.80
N LYS A 106 3.05 6.68 -13.00
CA LYS A 106 2.35 7.88 -12.52
C LYS A 106 0.90 7.93 -13.00
N GLU A 107 0.67 7.68 -14.29
CA GLU A 107 -0.67 7.68 -14.88
C GLU A 107 -1.62 6.65 -14.25
N TRP A 108 -1.12 5.52 -13.73
CA TRP A 108 -1.94 4.54 -13.03
C TRP A 108 -2.28 4.97 -11.59
N THR A 109 -1.42 5.76 -10.95
CA THR A 109 -1.60 6.20 -9.56
C THR A 109 -2.47 7.45 -9.39
N GLU A 110 -2.67 8.22 -10.47
CA GLU A 110 -3.44 9.48 -10.43
C GLU A 110 -4.93 9.30 -10.79
N ARG A 111 -5.37 8.07 -11.07
CA ARG A 111 -6.76 7.73 -11.42
C ARG A 111 -7.55 7.32 -10.20
#